data_AF-A0A4Y1R6G3-F1
#
_entry.id   AF-A0A4Y1R6G3-F1
#
_cell.length_a   1.000
_cell.length_b   1.000
_cell.length_c   1.000
_cell.angle_alpha   90.00
_cell.angle_beta   90.00
_cell.angle_gamma   90.00
#
_symmetry.space_group_name_H-M   'P 1'
#
loop_
_entity.id
_entity.type
_entity.pdbx_description
1 polymer ?
#
loop_
_entity_poly.entity_id
_entity_poly.type
_entity_poly.pdbx_seq_one_letter_code
_entity_poly.pdbx_strand_id
1 'polypeptide(L)'
;MLIILDLDKCPIKYLPRGLRRLSYLQELYGFVVSHPRKLCASLLKIKELTTIRELQIRISNTTVISDNAPDVLFQLKGLKVLAIDDEGCTKSDVFKMLDNLTPPPKLQELYLRNYLHKTMPNWFNPRLLPGNLDVCVCVS
;
A
#
# COMPACT_ATOMS: atom_id res chain seq x y z
N MET A 1 0.69 -9.78 -22.15
CA MET A 1 1.04 -8.56 -21.38
C MET A 1 -0.01 -8.40 -20.30
N LEU A 2 0.39 -8.31 -19.02
CA LEU A 2 -0.56 -8.14 -17.90
C LEU A 2 -0.48 -6.69 -17.41
N ILE A 3 -1.62 -5.99 -17.45
CA ILE A 3 -1.74 -4.59 -17.03
C ILE A 3 -2.39 -4.46 -15.65
N ILE A 4 -3.39 -5.30 -15.39
CA ILE A 4 -4.19 -5.28 -14.17
C ILE A 4 -4.05 -6.63 -13.48
N LEU A 5 -3.80 -6.61 -12.17
CA LEU A 5 -3.83 -7.77 -11.30
C LEU A 5 -4.73 -7.45 -10.11
N ASP A 6 -5.94 -7.98 -10.13
CA ASP A 6 -6.91 -7.82 -9.05
C ASP A 6 -6.96 -9.06 -8.16
N LEU A 7 -6.63 -8.89 -6.88
CA LEU A 7 -6.65 -9.92 -5.85
C LEU A 7 -7.62 -9.58 -4.70
N ASP A 8 -8.44 -8.54 -4.85
CA ASP A 8 -9.28 -8.02 -3.77
C ASP A 8 -10.30 -9.09 -3.32
N LYS A 9 -10.93 -9.83 -4.23
CA LYS A 9 -11.86 -10.89 -3.82
C LYS A 9 -11.17 -12.23 -3.49
N CYS A 10 -9.84 -12.29 -3.48
CA CYS A 10 -9.12 -13.55 -3.30
C CYS A 10 -8.75 -13.80 -1.82
N PRO A 11 -8.90 -15.05 -1.32
CA PRO A 11 -8.45 -15.43 0.03
C PRO A 11 -6.91 -15.58 0.12
N ILE A 12 -6.18 -14.98 -0.81
CA ILE A 12 -4.74 -15.12 -0.96
C ILE A 12 -4.08 -14.26 0.13
N LYS A 13 -3.44 -14.94 1.08
CA LYS A 13 -2.70 -14.29 2.18
C LYS A 13 -1.30 -13.82 1.77
N TYR A 14 -0.82 -14.27 0.62
CA TYR A 14 0.56 -14.11 0.18
C TYR A 14 0.66 -14.06 -1.34
N LEU A 15 1.39 -13.08 -1.86
CA LEU A 15 1.69 -13.03 -3.29
C LEU A 15 2.77 -14.04 -3.71
N PRO A 16 2.60 -14.72 -4.85
CA PRO A 16 3.59 -15.64 -5.39
C PRO A 16 4.88 -14.89 -5.76
N ARG A 17 6.01 -15.62 -5.72
CA ARG A 17 7.30 -15.08 -6.15
C ARG A 17 7.21 -14.66 -7.63
N GLY A 18 7.92 -13.59 -7.99
CA GLY A 18 8.05 -13.19 -9.40
C GLY A 18 7.17 -12.03 -9.86
N LEU A 19 6.54 -11.28 -8.94
CA LEU A 19 5.88 -10.00 -9.24
C LEU A 19 6.75 -9.09 -10.14
N ARG A 20 8.07 -9.07 -9.91
CA ARG A 20 9.05 -8.35 -10.73
C ARG A 20 9.01 -8.64 -12.23
N ARG A 21 8.49 -9.81 -12.63
CA ARG A 21 8.35 -10.21 -14.03
C ARG A 21 7.15 -9.53 -14.70
N LEU A 22 6.26 -8.93 -13.92
CA LEU A 22 5.09 -8.19 -14.39
C LEU A 22 5.49 -6.74 -14.69
N SER A 23 6.45 -6.55 -15.60
CA SER A 23 7.06 -5.25 -15.91
C SER A 23 6.13 -4.24 -16.59
N TYR A 24 4.92 -4.65 -16.96
CA TYR A 24 3.89 -3.80 -17.57
C TYR A 24 2.70 -3.58 -16.64
N LEU A 25 2.74 -4.10 -15.41
CA LEU A 25 1.65 -3.99 -14.47
C LEU A 25 1.47 -2.53 -14.07
N GLN A 26 0.25 -2.02 -14.23
CA GLN A 26 -0.12 -0.64 -13.90
C GLN A 26 -1.07 -0.61 -12.71
N GLU A 27 -1.86 -1.65 -12.51
CA GLU A 27 -2.87 -1.72 -11.46
C GLU A 27 -2.71 -3.01 -10.65
N LEU A 28 -2.61 -2.85 -9.34
CA LEU A 28 -2.50 -3.96 -8.39
C LEU A 28 -3.47 -3.77 -7.23
N TYR A 29 -4.49 -4.64 -7.17
CA TYR A 29 -5.50 -4.60 -6.13
C TYR A 29 -5.36 -5.77 -5.14
N GLY A 30 -5.77 -5.55 -3.89
CA GLY A 30 -5.72 -6.58 -2.83
C GLY A 30 -4.31 -6.98 -2.35
N PHE A 31 -3.30 -6.11 -2.46
CA PHE A 31 -1.92 -6.42 -2.05
C PHE A 31 -1.82 -6.59 -0.52
N VAL A 32 -1.69 -7.82 -0.03
CA VAL A 32 -1.49 -8.09 1.40
C VAL A 32 -0.02 -7.94 1.78
N VAL A 33 0.30 -6.95 2.62
CA VAL A 33 1.66 -6.78 3.18
C VAL A 33 1.87 -7.84 4.26
N SER A 34 2.94 -8.63 4.15
CA SER A 34 3.25 -9.72 5.08
C SER A 34 4.69 -9.67 5.59
N HIS A 35 4.94 -10.35 6.72
CA HIS A 35 6.23 -10.34 7.41
C HIS A 35 7.39 -10.86 6.53
N PRO A 36 8.56 -10.18 6.50
CA PRO A 36 9.67 -10.49 5.59
C PRO A 36 10.32 -11.87 5.79
N ARG A 37 10.20 -12.48 6.98
CA ARG A 37 10.68 -13.86 7.23
C ARG A 37 9.76 -14.93 6.62
N LYS A 38 8.51 -14.59 6.31
CA LYS A 38 7.69 -15.41 5.42
C LYS A 38 8.16 -15.09 4.00
N LEU A 39 8.45 -16.10 3.20
CA LEU A 39 9.05 -16.03 1.85
C LEU A 39 8.22 -15.25 0.80
N CYS A 40 7.20 -14.52 1.25
CA CYS A 40 6.14 -13.88 0.51
C CYS A 40 6.36 -12.36 0.45
N ALA A 41 5.59 -11.66 -0.37
CA ALA A 41 5.82 -10.27 -0.77
C ALA A 41 5.97 -9.31 0.43
N SER A 42 7.23 -9.00 0.76
CA SER A 42 7.58 -7.80 1.51
C SER A 42 7.20 -6.59 0.69
N LEU A 43 6.72 -5.53 1.34
CA LEU A 43 6.47 -4.24 0.71
C LEU A 43 7.68 -3.80 -0.13
N LEU A 44 8.91 -4.08 0.33
CA LEU A 44 10.16 -3.80 -0.40
C LEU A 44 10.19 -4.32 -1.84
N LYS A 45 9.50 -5.41 -2.17
CA LYS A 45 9.49 -5.99 -3.53
C LYS A 45 8.60 -5.21 -4.50
N ILE A 46 7.68 -4.39 -3.99
CA ILE A 46 6.77 -3.62 -4.84
C ILE A 46 7.49 -2.52 -5.61
N LYS A 47 8.64 -2.04 -5.11
CA LYS A 47 9.48 -1.04 -5.79
C LYS A 47 9.99 -1.52 -7.16
N GLU A 48 10.01 -2.83 -7.39
CA GLU A 48 10.40 -3.43 -8.67
C GLU A 48 9.31 -3.25 -9.75
N LEU A 49 8.08 -2.90 -9.36
CA LEU A 49 6.95 -2.62 -10.26
C LEU A 49 6.94 -1.14 -10.67
N THR A 50 7.91 -0.73 -11.48
CA THR A 50 8.15 0.68 -11.81
C THR A 50 7.05 1.33 -12.66
N THR A 51 6.18 0.54 -13.29
CA THR A 51 5.06 1.01 -14.13
C THR A 51 3.74 1.16 -13.38
N ILE A 52 3.69 0.80 -12.09
CA ILE A 52 2.49 0.89 -11.27
C ILE A 52 1.99 2.34 -11.21
N ARG A 53 0.68 2.50 -11.42
CA ARG A 53 -0.08 3.74 -11.34
C ARG A 53 -1.15 3.69 -10.27
N GLU A 54 -1.70 2.51 -10.01
CA GLU A 54 -2.67 2.27 -8.95
C GLU A 54 -2.27 1.09 -8.09
N LEU A 55 -2.39 1.28 -6.79
CA LEU A 55 -2.06 0.29 -5.79
C LEU A 55 -3.09 0.29 -4.67
N GLN A 56 -3.73 -0.85 -4.43
CA GLN A 56 -4.50 -1.08 -3.21
C GLN A 56 -3.75 -2.05 -2.30
N ILE A 57 -3.43 -1.59 -1.11
CA ILE A 57 -2.80 -2.34 -0.03
C ILE A 57 -3.88 -2.78 0.96
N ARG A 58 -3.82 -4.04 1.38
CA ARG A 58 -4.60 -4.56 2.50
C ARG A 58 -3.73 -4.72 3.72
N ILE A 59 -4.20 -4.14 4.80
CA ILE A 59 -3.65 -4.28 6.14
C ILE A 59 -4.37 -5.43 6.83
N SER A 60 -3.61 -6.22 7.58
CA SER A 60 -4.14 -7.31 8.38
C SER A 60 -3.39 -7.41 9.70
N ASN A 61 -3.91 -8.23 10.62
CA ASN A 61 -3.24 -8.56 11.88
C ASN A 61 -1.85 -9.23 11.74
N THR A 62 -1.46 -9.60 10.51
CA THR A 62 -0.15 -10.20 10.18
C THR A 62 0.77 -9.26 9.41
N THR A 63 0.30 -8.04 9.12
CA THR A 63 1.06 -7.03 8.40
C THR A 63 2.22 -6.52 9.23
N VAL A 64 3.38 -6.42 8.59
CA VAL A 64 4.60 -5.86 9.17
C VAL A 64 5.26 -4.97 8.14
N ILE A 65 5.30 -3.66 8.41
CA ILE A 65 6.01 -2.66 7.61
C ILE A 65 7.33 -2.36 8.33
N SER A 66 8.42 -2.91 7.81
CA SER A 66 9.76 -2.73 8.39
C SER A 66 10.18 -1.26 8.43
N ASP A 67 11.01 -0.86 9.38
CA ASP A 67 11.56 0.51 9.49
C ASP A 67 12.43 0.92 8.29
N ASN A 68 12.86 -0.06 7.46
CA ASN A 68 13.55 0.18 6.19
C ASN A 68 12.58 0.35 4.99
N ALA A 69 11.27 0.44 5.23
CA ALA A 69 10.25 0.64 4.20
C ALA A 69 9.88 2.10 3.82
N PRO A 70 10.35 3.19 4.48
CA PRO A 70 9.88 4.55 4.14
C PRO A 70 10.07 4.92 2.69
N ASP A 71 11.17 4.48 2.10
CA ASP A 71 11.48 4.82 0.71
C ASP A 71 10.69 4.02 -0.32
N VAL A 72 9.95 2.97 0.07
CA VAL A 72 9.37 2.05 -0.90
C VAL A 72 8.26 2.69 -1.72
N LEU A 73 7.27 3.26 -1.04
CA LEU A 73 6.17 3.94 -1.74
C LEU A 73 6.66 5.22 -2.40
N PHE A 74 7.61 5.93 -1.77
CA PHE A 74 8.24 7.10 -2.36
C PHE A 74 9.00 6.78 -3.67
N GLN A 75 9.56 5.59 -3.82
CA GLN A 75 10.23 5.13 -5.04
C GLN A 75 9.28 4.81 -6.19
N LEU A 76 7.98 4.61 -5.93
CA LEU A 76 6.96 4.40 -6.96
C LEU A 76 6.59 5.74 -7.63
N LYS A 77 7.51 6.29 -8.42
CA LYS A 77 7.38 7.61 -9.05
C LYS A 77 6.21 7.74 -10.03
N GLY A 78 5.63 6.63 -10.47
CA GLY A 78 4.46 6.57 -11.34
C GLY A 78 3.13 6.45 -10.60
N LEU A 79 3.13 6.18 -9.28
CA LEU A 79 1.91 5.92 -8.52
C LEU A 79 1.08 7.20 -8.39
N LYS A 80 -0.18 7.10 -8.80
CA LYS A 80 -1.18 8.17 -8.79
C LYS A 80 -2.30 7.88 -7.79
N VAL A 81 -2.71 6.62 -7.69
CA VAL A 81 -3.80 6.21 -6.79
C VAL A 81 -3.24 5.23 -5.76
N LEU A 82 -3.42 5.56 -4.48
CA LEU A 82 -3.11 4.67 -3.37
C LEU A 82 -4.38 4.42 -2.58
N ALA A 83 -4.78 3.16 -2.48
CA ALA A 83 -5.82 2.73 -1.57
C ALA A 83 -5.21 1.90 -0.45
N ILE A 84 -5.57 2.20 0.80
CA ILE A 84 -5.21 1.43 1.97
C ILE A 84 -6.51 0.94 2.59
N ASP A 85 -6.63 -0.37 2.71
CA ASP A 85 -7.81 -1.03 3.24
C ASP A 85 -7.46 -1.77 4.54
N ASP A 86 -8.15 -1.41 5.62
CA ASP A 86 -7.93 -1.95 6.97
C ASP A 86 -9.00 -2.97 7.38
N GLU A 87 -9.77 -3.52 6.43
CA GLU A 87 -10.81 -4.49 6.72
C GLU A 87 -10.30 -5.67 7.57
N GLY A 88 -10.85 -5.82 8.79
CA GLY A 88 -10.57 -6.94 9.68
C GLY A 88 -9.26 -6.84 10.47
N CYS A 89 -8.56 -5.71 10.44
CA CYS A 89 -7.44 -5.45 11.34
C CYS A 89 -7.95 -4.97 12.70
N THR A 90 -7.45 -5.58 13.78
CA THR A 90 -7.82 -5.21 15.16
C THR A 90 -6.61 -4.75 15.98
N LYS A 91 -5.42 -4.78 15.39
CA LYS A 91 -4.17 -4.44 16.06
C LYS A 91 -3.79 -2.98 15.83
N SER A 92 -3.84 -2.18 16.90
CA SER A 92 -3.44 -0.77 16.88
C SER A 92 -1.97 -0.54 16.49
N ASP A 93 -1.08 -1.50 16.73
CA ASP A 93 0.34 -1.31 16.41
C ASP A 93 0.64 -1.41 14.92
N VAL A 94 -0.19 -2.12 14.13
CA VAL A 94 -0.03 -2.21 12.67
C VAL A 94 -0.21 -0.82 12.05
N PHE A 95 -1.08 -0.01 12.64
CA PHE A 95 -1.32 1.36 12.21
C PHE A 95 -0.11 2.27 12.42
N LYS A 96 0.58 2.15 13.57
CA LYS A 96 1.84 2.90 13.81
C LYS A 96 2.89 2.60 12.74
N MET A 97 2.84 1.42 12.12
CA MET A 97 3.76 1.08 11.04
C MET A 97 3.44 1.81 9.72
N LEU A 98 2.25 2.41 9.57
CA LEU A 98 1.96 3.31 8.45
C LEU A 98 2.72 4.63 8.58
N ASP A 99 3.09 5.05 9.79
CA ASP A 99 3.94 6.23 9.98
C ASP A 99 5.33 6.05 9.35
N ASN A 100 5.75 4.80 9.17
CA ASN A 100 6.98 4.46 8.49
C ASN A 100 6.88 4.60 6.96
N LEU A 101 5.72 4.95 6.39
CA LEU A 101 5.56 5.13 4.95
C LEU A 101 5.72 6.60 4.55
N THR A 102 6.28 6.83 3.36
CA THR A 102 6.28 8.16 2.73
C THR A 102 5.40 8.12 1.47
N PRO A 103 4.41 9.02 1.34
CA PRO A 103 3.57 9.13 0.15
C PRO A 103 4.40 9.31 -1.13
N PRO A 104 3.99 8.71 -2.26
CA PRO A 104 4.64 8.97 -3.54
C PRO A 104 4.49 10.44 -3.97
N PRO A 105 5.50 11.03 -4.61
CA PRO A 105 5.50 12.46 -4.94
C PRO A 105 4.48 12.87 -6.01
N LYS A 106 3.96 11.91 -6.79
CA LYS A 106 2.94 12.15 -7.84
C LYS A 106 1.56 11.61 -7.45
N LEU A 107 1.35 11.31 -6.17
CA LEU A 107 0.06 10.82 -5.70
C LEU A 107 -1.02 11.89 -5.95
N GLN A 108 -2.11 11.46 -6.58
CA GLN A 108 -3.26 12.28 -6.96
C GLN A 108 -4.48 11.90 -6.12
N GLU A 109 -4.62 10.62 -5.76
CA GLU A 109 -5.75 10.12 -5.00
C GLU A 109 -5.28 9.20 -3.86
N LEU A 110 -5.82 9.43 -2.66
CA LEU A 110 -5.63 8.59 -1.49
C LEU A 110 -6.98 8.13 -0.95
N TYR A 111 -7.16 6.81 -0.90
CA TYR A 111 -8.33 6.18 -0.31
C TYR A 111 -7.93 5.46 0.98
N LEU A 112 -8.52 5.85 2.10
CA LEU A 112 -8.45 5.11 3.36
C LEU A 112 -9.79 4.40 3.56
N ARG A 113 -9.83 3.09 3.31
CA ARG A 113 -11.05 2.26 3.37
C ARG A 113 -11.10 1.46 4.66
N ASN A 114 -12.32 1.27 5.19
CA ASN A 114 -12.55 0.55 6.44
C ASN A 114 -11.71 1.11 7.59
N TYR A 115 -11.52 2.43 7.59
CA TYR A 115 -10.57 3.08 8.49
C TYR A 115 -11.18 3.29 9.86
N LEU A 116 -10.85 2.41 10.81
CA LEU A 116 -11.44 2.42 12.16
C LEU A 116 -10.52 3.05 13.23
N HIS A 117 -9.39 3.64 12.83
CA HIS A 117 -8.42 4.21 13.76
C HIS A 117 -8.76 5.64 14.18
N LYS A 118 -8.36 5.99 15.41
CA LYS A 118 -8.66 7.31 16.03
C LYS A 118 -7.76 8.44 15.55
N THR A 119 -6.61 8.12 14.95
CA THR A 119 -5.58 9.08 14.56
C THR A 119 -5.19 8.81 13.12
N MET A 120 -4.80 9.86 12.38
CA MET A 120 -4.23 9.74 11.03
C MET A 120 -2.72 9.46 11.10
N PRO A 121 -2.12 8.87 10.03
CA PRO A 121 -0.67 8.68 9.99
C PRO A 121 0.05 10.03 9.99
N ASN A 122 1.29 10.09 10.48
CA ASN A 122 2.06 11.34 10.60
C ASN A 122 2.26 12.07 9.26
N TRP A 123 2.33 11.30 8.16
CA TRP A 123 2.45 11.84 6.80
C TRP A 123 1.14 12.41 6.25
N PHE A 124 0.00 12.19 6.93
CA PHE A 124 -1.28 12.83 6.64
C PHE A 124 -1.26 14.28 7.15
N ASN A 125 -0.32 15.05 6.63
CA ASN A 125 -0.07 16.44 6.95
C ASN A 125 -0.03 17.22 5.64
N PRO A 126 -0.77 18.34 5.50
CA PRO A 126 -0.77 19.15 4.28
C PRO A 126 0.62 19.60 3.81
N ARG A 127 1.63 19.65 4.71
CA ARG A 127 3.02 19.96 4.36
C ARG A 127 3.80 18.80 3.73
N LEU A 128 3.35 17.56 3.95
CA LEU A 128 4.00 16.34 3.49
C LEU A 128 3.27 15.69 2.30
N LEU A 129 2.01 16.07 2.07
CA LEU A 129 1.20 15.58 0.97
C LEU A 129 1.35 16.45 -0.28
N PRO A 130 1.17 15.89 -1.49
CA PRO A 130 1.09 16.69 -2.72
C PRO A 130 -0.06 17.70 -2.66
N GLY A 131 0.15 18.91 -3.17
CA GLY A 131 -0.83 20.00 -3.08
C GLY A 131 -2.15 19.78 -3.84
N ASN A 132 -2.18 18.84 -4.79
CA ASN A 132 -3.36 18.47 -5.59
C ASN A 132 -3.86 17.06 -5.24
N LEU A 133 -3.66 16.61 -3.99
CA LEU A 133 -4.09 15.30 -3.54
C LEU A 133 -5.58 15.30 -3.16
N ASP A 134 -6.38 14.49 -3.84
CA ASP A 134 -7.73 14.15 -3.42
C ASP A 134 -7.69 13.04 -2.37
N VAL A 135 -8.37 13.25 -1.25
CA VAL A 135 -8.43 12.30 -0.14
C VAL A 135 -9.87 11.87 0.10
N CYS A 136 -10.09 10.56 0.14
CA CYS A 136 -11.34 9.96 0.57
C CYS A 136 -11.08 9.03 1.76
N VAL A 137 -11.78 9.30 2.87
CA VAL A 137 -11.75 8.44 4.08
C VAL A 137 -13.13 7.81 4.22
N CYS A 138 -13.22 6.50 3.97
CA CYS A 138 -14.44 5.73 4.14
C CYS A 138 -14.40 4.99 5.48
N VAL A 139 -15.30 5.39 6.37
CA VAL A 139 -15.57 4.69 7.63
C VAL A 139 -16.82 3.83 7.37
N SER A 140 -16.63 2.51 7.31
CA SER A 140 -17.70 1.52 7.10
C SER A 140 -18.33 1.10 8.42
#